data_AF-A0A2E9D326-F1
#
_entry.id   AF-A0A2E9D326-F1
#
_cell.length_a   1.000
_cell.length_b   1.000
_cell.length_c   1.000
_cell.angle_alpha   90.00
_cell.angle_beta   90.00
_cell.angle_gamma   90.00
#
_symmetry.space_group_name_H-M   'P 1'
#
loop_
_entity.id
_entity.type
_entity.pdbx_description
1 polymer ?
#
loop_
_entity_poly.entity_id
_entity_poly.type
_entity_poly.pdbx_seq_one_letter_code
_entity_poly.pdbx_strand_id
1 'polypeptide(L)' 'MKASELKDKSRDELLEELVGLRREQFNLRMQQAIGQMARPDQYRKVRKNIARVKTVLRAQDIAAAKQESAS' A
#
# COMPACT_ATOMS: atom_id res chain seq x y z
N MET A 1 1.13 -10.20 0.93
CA MET A 1 1.99 -9.17 0.32
C MET A 1 3.43 -9.38 0.70
N LYS A 2 4.13 -10.08 -0.19
CA LYS A 2 5.59 -10.04 -0.23
C LYS A 2 6.02 -8.84 -1.07
N ALA A 3 7.22 -8.32 -0.82
CA ALA A 3 7.73 -7.17 -1.55
C ALA A 3 8.03 -7.50 -3.03
N SER A 4 8.32 -8.76 -3.33
CA SER A 4 8.52 -9.25 -4.71
C SER A 4 7.26 -9.10 -5.55
N GLU A 5 6.12 -9.59 -5.05
CA GLU A 5 4.81 -9.53 -5.72
C GLU A 5 4.35 -8.10 -6.04
N LEU A 6 4.85 -7.10 -5.30
CA LEU A 6 4.52 -5.69 -5.52
C LEU A 6 5.40 -5.04 -6.60
N LYS A 7 6.61 -5.55 -6.83
CA LYS A 7 7.52 -4.99 -7.84
C LYS A 7 7.12 -5.35 -9.26
N ASP A 8 6.46 -6.50 -9.41
CA ASP A 8 6.02 -7.03 -10.72
C ASP A 8 4.72 -6.38 -11.20
N LYS A 9 4.03 -5.63 -10.34
CA LYS A 9 2.79 -4.91 -10.66
C LYS A 9 3.07 -3.59 -11.37
N SER A 10 2.14 -3.19 -12.23
CA SER A 10 2.17 -1.87 -12.87
C SER A 10 1.90 -0.75 -11.86
N ARG A 11 2.27 0.48 -12.23
CA ARG A 11 2.00 1.67 -11.40
C ARG A 11 0.50 1.82 -11.09
N ASP A 12 -0.35 1.58 -12.09
CA ASP A 12 -1.80 1.73 -11.95
C ASP A 12 -2.40 0.65 -11.05
N GLU A 13 -1.94 -0.60 -11.19
CA GLU A 13 -2.34 -1.71 -10.29
C GLU A 13 -1.92 -1.44 -8.85
N LEU A 14 -0.74 -0.83 -8.64
CA LEU A 14 -0.28 -0.43 -7.31
C LEU A 14 -1.13 0.69 -6.71
N LEU A 15 -1.61 1.62 -7.54
CA LEU A 15 -2.52 2.69 -7.10
C LEU A 15 -3.90 2.13 -6.75
N GLU A 16 -4.44 1.22 -7.55
CA GLU A 16 -5.72 0.55 -7.26
C GLU A 16 -5.64 -0.25 -5.96
N GLU A 17 -4.57 -1.02 -5.77
CA GLU A 17 -4.30 -1.76 -4.54
C GLU A 17 -4.18 -0.82 -3.33
N LEU A 18 -3.53 0.34 -3.50
CA LEU A 18 -3.42 1.34 -2.44
C LEU A 18 -4.80 1.89 -2.01
N VAL A 19 -5.70 2.11 -2.96
CA VAL A 19 -7.09 2.53 -2.69
C VAL A 19 -7.84 1.44 -1.94
N GLY A 20 -7.71 0.18 -2.36
CA GLY A 20 -8.29 -0.98 -1.68
C GLY A 20 -7.85 -1.08 -0.21
N LEU A 21 -6.54 -1.02 0.03
CA LEU A 21 -5.97 -1.08 1.38
C LEU A 21 -6.41 0.10 2.26
N ARG A 22 -6.59 1.30 1.69
CA ARG A 22 -7.11 2.46 2.44
C ARG A 22 -8.58 2.30 2.81
N ARG A 23 -9.39 1.70 1.94
CA ARG A 23 -10.78 1.37 2.24
C ARG A 23 -10.87 0.34 3.37
N GLU A 24 -10.04 -0.70 3.31
CA GLU A 24 -9.94 -1.69 4.38
C GLU A 24 -9.51 -1.04 5.71
N GLN A 25 -8.52 -0.14 5.68
CA GLN A 25 -8.11 0.62 6.86
C GLN A 25 -9.26 1.44 7.45
N PHE A 26 -10.06 2.10 6.61
CA PHE A 26 -11.21 2.88 7.05
C PHE A 26 -12.25 1.99 7.72
N ASN A 27 -12.59 0.86 7.12
CA ASN A 27 -13.53 -0.11 7.68
C ASN A 27 -13.07 -0.63 9.05
N LEU A 28 -11.77 -0.96 9.20
CA LEU A 28 -11.20 -1.40 10.47
C LEU A 28 -11.28 -0.32 11.55
N ARG A 29 -11.08 0.96 11.19
CA ARG A 29 -11.25 2.08 12.13
C ARG A 29 -12.71 2.27 12.54
N MET A 30 -13.66 2.14 11.61
CA MET A 30 -15.09 2.19 11.94
C MET A 30 -15.51 1.04 12.85
N GLN A 31 -15.07 -0.19 12.56
CA GLN A 31 -15.34 -1.35 13.43
C GLN A 31 -14.81 -1.14 14.85
N GLN A 32 -13.61 -0.57 14.98
CA GLN A 32 -13.04 -0.20 16.26
C GLN A 32 -13.87 0.88 16.99
N ALA A 33 -14.36 1.89 16.26
CA ALA A 33 -15.16 2.97 16.83
C ALA A 33 -16.53 2.51 17.34
N ILE A 34 -17.15 1.52 16.68
CA ILE A 34 -18.45 0.95 17.06
C ILE A 34 -18.31 -0.07 18.21
N GLY A 35 -17.09 -0.37 18.65
CA GLY A 35 -16.84 -1.31 19.74
C GLY A 35 -16.99 -2.78 19.34
N GLN A 36 -17.06 -3.08 18.03
CA GLN A 36 -16.89 -4.45 17.56
C GLN A 36 -15.48 -4.93 17.87
N MET A 37 -15.32 -6.24 18.06
CA MET A 37 -14.05 -6.88 18.36
C MET A 37 -13.03 -6.56 17.25
N ALA A 38 -12.26 -5.51 17.48
CA ALA A 38 -11.28 -5.03 16.51
C ALA A 38 -10.22 -6.11 16.32
N ARG A 39 -9.77 -6.32 15.09
CA ARG A 39 -8.66 -7.21 14.75
C ARG A 39 -7.36 -6.38 14.68
N PRO A 40 -6.67 -6.11 15.81
CA PRO A 40 -5.51 -5.21 15.83
C PRO A 40 -4.32 -5.75 15.01
N ASP A 41 -4.22 -7.07 14.87
CA ASP A 41 -3.29 -7.75 13.97
C ASP A 41 -3.53 -7.35 12.50
N GLN A 42 -4.79 -7.35 12.06
CA GLN A 42 -5.18 -6.93 10.70
C GLN A 42 -4.91 -5.44 10.49
N TYR A 43 -5.23 -4.59 11.47
CA TYR A 43 -4.93 -3.16 11.38
C TYR A 43 -3.42 -2.88 11.21
N ARG A 44 -2.57 -3.61 11.94
CA ARG A 44 -1.11 -3.52 11.79
C ARG A 44 -0.66 -4.04 10.42
N LYS A 45 -1.26 -5.12 9.92
CA LYS A 45 -0.95 -5.71 8.61
C LYS A 45 -1.30 -4.75 7.46
N VAL A 46 -2.51 -4.17 7.48
CA VAL A 46 -2.96 -3.18 6.48
C VAL A 46 -2.04 -1.96 6.47
N ARG A 47 -1.69 -1.40 7.64
CA ARG A 47 -0.72 -0.28 7.71
C ARG A 47 0.63 -0.61 7.09
N LYS A 48 1.16 -1.82 7.36
CA LYS A 48 2.43 -2.27 6.76
C LYS A 48 2.31 -2.47 5.25
N ASN A 49 1.19 -2.98 4.76
CA ASN A 49 0.96 -3.17 3.33
C ASN A 49 0.90 -1.82 2.59
N ILE A 50 0.17 -0.84 3.14
CA ILE A 50 0.13 0.54 2.59
C ILE A 50 1.54 1.12 2.49
N ALA A 51 2.36 0.96 3.54
CA ALA A 51 3.73 1.45 3.53
C ALA A 51 4.56 0.80 2.42
N ARG A 52 4.48 -0.53 2.25
CA ARG A 52 5.20 -1.26 1.19
C ARG A 52 4.81 -0.80 -0.21
N VAL A 53 3.52 -0.64 -0.49
CA VAL A 53 3.03 -0.17 -1.80
C VAL A 53 3.57 1.22 -2.10
N LYS A 54 3.51 2.15 -1.13
CA LYS A 54 4.09 3.48 -1.29
C LYS A 54 5.59 3.47 -1.53
N THR A 55 6.32 2.58 -0.86
CA THR A 55 7.77 2.43 -1.09
C THR A 55 8.08 1.97 -2.51
N VAL A 56 7.31 1.02 -3.05
CA VAL A 56 7.50 0.55 -4.44
C VAL A 56 7.16 1.64 -5.45
N LEU A 57 6.04 2.34 -5.28
CA LEU A 57 5.69 3.50 -6.13
C LEU A 57 6.82 4.54 -6.13
N ARG A 58 7.36 4.88 -4.95
CA ARG A 58 8.47 5.82 -4.85
C ARG A 58 9.76 5.29 -5.50
N ALA A 59 10.02 4.00 -5.40
CA ALA A 59 11.18 3.38 -6.06
C ALA A 59 11.04 3.44 -7.60
N GLN A 60 9.84 3.22 -8.14
CA GLN A 60 9.54 3.39 -9.56
C GLN A 60 9.72 4.86 -10.00
N ASP A 61 9.24 5.83 -9.21
CA ASP A 61 9.45 7.26 -9.50
C ASP A 61 10.94 7.63 -9.57
N ILE A 62 11.75 7.14 -8.62
CA ILE A 62 13.18 7.42 -8.59
C ILE A 62 13.89 6.75 -9.78
N ALA A 63 13.48 5.55 -10.17
CA ALA A 63 14.04 4.87 -11.33
C ALA A 63 13.74 5.62 -12.64
N ALA A 64 12.50 6.09 -12.82
CA ALA A 64 12.10 6.90 -13.97
C ALA A 64 12.91 8.21 -14.04
N ALA A 65 13.01 8.94 -12.93
CA ALA A 65 13.77 10.19 -12.87
C ALA A 65 15.27 10.00 -13.16
N LYS A 66 15.86 8.87 -12.77
CA LYS A 66 17.26 8.54 -13.12
C LYS A 66 17.46 8.30 -14.62
N GLN A 67 16.48 7.72 -15.30
CA GLN A 67 16.54 7.48 -16.75
C GLN A 67 16.44 8.79 -17.53
N GLU A 68 15.59 9.72 -17.10
CA GLU A 68 15.47 11.06 -17.71
C GLU A 68 16.75 11.89 -17.53
N SER A 69 17.46 11.78 -16.40
CA SER A 69 18.70 12.54 -16.17
C SER A 69 19.94 11.98 -16.89
N ALA A 70 19.86 10.74 -17.39
CA ALA A 70 20.95 10.05 -18.08
C ALA A 70 20.80 10.10 -19.62
N SER A 71 19.73 10.73 -20.11
CA SER A 71 19.42 10.97 -21.52
C SER A 71 19.61 12.45 -21.84
#